data_AF-A0A1F5GE51-F1
#
_entry.id   AF-A0A1F5GE51-F1
#
_cell.length_a   1.000
_cell.length_b   1.000
_cell.length_c   1.000
_cell.angle_alpha   90.00
_cell.angle_beta   90.00
_cell.angle_gamma   90.00
#
_symmetry.space_group_name_H-M   'P 1'
#
loop_
_entity.id
_entity.type
_entity.pdbx_description
1 polymer ?
#
loop_
_entity_poly.entity_id
_entity_poly.type
_entity_poly.pdbx_seq_one_letter_code
_entity_poly.pdbx_strand_id
1 'polypeptide(L)' 'MKPIDLTKVIKRYTSGWMALSPDYKKVVGHGRTIKSATSEAKSHGIEDPILMRAAKSYGPIAP' A
#
# COMPACT_ATOMS: atom_id res chain seq x y z
N MET A 1 18.72 -11.52 5.03
CA MET A 1 17.39 -10.86 5.13
C MET A 1 16.38 -11.74 4.40
N LYS A 2 15.21 -12.05 4.97
CA LYS A 2 14.19 -12.88 4.30
C LYS A 2 13.27 -11.99 3.46
N PRO A 3 12.89 -12.38 2.23
CA PRO A 3 11.89 -11.66 1.45
C PRO A 3 10.55 -11.58 2.20
N ILE A 4 9.90 -10.41 2.16
CA ILE A 4 8.55 -10.22 2.71
C ILE A 4 7.56 -10.30 1.56
N ASP A 5 6.60 -11.21 1.67
CA ASP A 5 5.50 -11.31 0.72
C ASP A 5 4.40 -10.29 1.04
N LEU A 6 4.38 -9.19 0.29
CA LEU A 6 3.40 -8.11 0.42
C LEU A 6 2.06 -8.42 -0.24
N THR A 7 1.95 -9.47 -1.08
CA THR A 7 0.72 -9.76 -1.83
C THR A 7 -0.46 -9.99 -0.88
N LYS A 8 -0.20 -10.55 0.30
CA LYS A 8 -1.20 -10.78 1.35
C LYS A 8 -1.86 -9.49 1.85
N VAL A 9 -1.12 -8.38 1.82
CA VAL A 9 -1.60 -7.09 2.35
C VAL A 9 -2.07 -6.13 1.25
N ILE A 10 -1.48 -6.20 0.04
CA ILE A 10 -1.78 -5.25 -1.04
C ILE A 10 -2.78 -5.75 -2.10
N LYS A 11 -3.04 -7.06 -2.20
CA LYS A 11 -3.83 -7.64 -3.33
C LYS A 11 -5.23 -7.06 -3.53
N ARG A 12 -5.83 -6.47 -2.49
CA ARG A 12 -7.18 -5.90 -2.54
C ARG A 12 -7.22 -4.48 -3.11
N TYR A 13 -6.07 -3.84 -3.32
CA TYR A 13 -5.97 -2.46 -3.80
C TYR A 13 -5.50 -2.47 -5.25
N THR A 14 -6.43 -2.31 -6.19
CA THR A 14 -6.15 -2.47 -7.63
C THR A 14 -5.98 -1.14 -8.39
N SER A 15 -6.13 -0.01 -7.69
CA SER A 15 -6.00 1.32 -8.27
C SER A 15 -5.67 2.39 -7.23
N GLY A 16 -5.09 3.51 -7.69
CA GLY A 16 -4.72 4.64 -6.85
C GLY A 16 -3.38 4.46 -6.13
N TRP A 17 -3.31 5.01 -4.93
CA TRP A 17 -2.15 5.07 -4.04
C TRP A 17 -2.45 4.34 -2.75
N MET A 18 -1.44 3.67 -2.21
CA MET A 18 -1.46 3.02 -0.90
C MET A 18 -0.34 3.59 -0.04
N ALA A 19 -0.61 3.65 1.26
CA ALA A 19 0.34 3.94 2.31
C ALA A 19 0.49 2.66 3.16
N LEU A 20 1.67 2.05 3.17
CA LEU A 20 1.99 0.90 4.02
C LEU A 20 2.58 1.37 5.36
N SER A 21 2.35 0.58 6.40
CA SER A 21 3.03 0.75 7.67
C SER A 21 4.55 0.55 7.53
N PRO A 22 5.37 1.20 8.37
CA PRO A 22 6.84 1.04 8.32
C PRO A 22 7.33 -0.40 8.52
N ASP A 23 6.51 -1.25 9.14
CA ASP A 23 6.78 -2.68 9.35
C ASP A 23 6.27 -3.58 8.21
N TYR A 24 5.73 -3.01 7.13
CA TYR A 24 5.21 -3.70 5.95
C TYR A 24 4.03 -4.65 6.20
N LYS A 25 3.39 -4.63 7.39
CA LYS A 25 2.35 -5.61 7.76
C LYS A 25 0.94 -5.21 7.36
N LYS A 26 0.68 -3.94 7.05
CA LYS A 26 -0.65 -3.47 6.69
C LYS A 26 -0.61 -2.24 5.79
N VAL A 27 -1.67 -2.08 5.01
CA VAL A 27 -1.99 -0.80 4.37
C VAL A 27 -2.74 0.04 5.40
N VAL A 28 -2.19 1.22 5.71
CA VAL A 28 -2.70 2.19 6.69
C VAL A 28 -3.33 3.42 6.02
N GLY A 29 -3.34 3.48 4.70
CA GLY A 29 -4.08 4.50 3.96
C GLY A 29 -4.18 4.16 2.48
N HIS A 30 -5.23 4.62 1.82
CA HIS A 30 -5.44 4.42 0.41
C HIS A 30 -6.21 5.59 -0.23
N GLY A 31 -6.04 5.80 -1.53
CA GLY A 31 -6.86 6.79 -2.21
C GLY A 31 -6.43 7.07 -3.63
N ARG A 32 -7.18 7.91 -4.34
CA ARG A 32 -6.89 8.22 -5.75
C ARG A 32 -5.60 9.04 -5.91
N THR A 33 -5.17 9.74 -4.86
CA THR A 33 -3.99 10.59 -4.87
C THR A 33 -3.04 10.24 -3.72
N ILE A 34 -1.77 10.62 -3.85
CA ILE A 34 -0.78 10.52 -2.77
C ILE A 34 -1.31 11.20 -1.51
N LYS A 35 -1.83 12.43 -1.66
CA LYS A 35 -2.36 13.23 -0.54
C LYS A 35 -3.44 12.48 0.24
N SER A 36 -4.41 11.85 -0.45
CA SER A 36 -5.46 11.08 0.24
C SER A 36 -4.89 9.90 1.02
N ALA A 37 -3.97 9.12 0.42
CA ALA A 37 -3.37 7.97 1.10
C ALA A 37 -2.51 8.39 2.31
N THR A 38 -1.76 9.49 2.20
CA THR A 38 -0.97 10.04 3.30
C THR A 38 -1.83 10.61 4.41
N SER A 39 -2.91 11.33 4.08
CA SER A 39 -3.84 11.88 5.07
C SER A 39 -4.53 10.78 5.88
N GLU A 40 -4.96 9.70 5.21
CA GLU A 40 -5.53 8.55 5.91
C GLU A 40 -4.50 7.89 6.83
N ALA A 41 -3.27 7.64 6.36
CA ALA A 41 -2.20 7.08 7.18
C ALA A 41 -1.89 7.92 8.43
N LYS A 42 -1.84 9.26 8.29
CA LYS A 42 -1.64 10.18 9.40
C LYS A 42 -2.80 10.13 10.40
N SER A 43 -4.04 10.00 9.91
CA SER A 43 -5.22 9.84 10.79
C SER A 43 -5.17 8.55 11.63
N HIS A 44 -4.37 7.56 11.20
CA HIS A 44 -4.07 6.34 11.93
C HIS A 44 -2.78 6.40 12.77
N GLY A 45 -2.20 7.59 12.96
CA GLY A 45 -1.00 7.81 13.76
C GLY A 45 0.31 7.37 13.07
N ILE A 46 0.29 7.16 11.75
CA ILE A 46 1.48 6.83 10.97
C ILE A 46 1.95 8.08 10.23
N GLU A 47 2.97 8.73 10.76
CA GLU A 47 3.51 9.98 10.20
C GLU A 47 4.32 9.79 8.91
N ASP A 48 5.07 8.69 8.83
CA ASP A 48 5.96 8.37 7.70
C ASP A 48 5.61 6.99 7.10
N PRO A 49 4.52 6.90 6.32
CA PRO A 49 4.14 5.67 5.65
C PRO A 49 4.95 5.45 4.37
N ILE A 50 5.09 4.18 3.98
CA ILE A 50 5.71 3.82 2.70
C ILE A 50 4.66 3.94 1.59
N LEU A 51 4.88 4.83 0.63
CA LEU A 51 3.94 5.10 -0.45
C LEU A 51 4.20 4.23 -1.68
N MET A 52 3.14 3.64 -2.22
CA MET A 52 3.21 2.80 -3.42
C MET A 52 1.97 2.97 -4.29
N ARG A 53 2.14 2.98 -5.62
CA ARG A 53 1.00 2.91 -6.54
C ARG A 53 0.40 1.51 -6.57
N ALA A 54 -0.93 1.46 -6.57
CA ALA A 54 -1.64 0.23 -6.76
C ALA A 54 -1.52 -0.26 -8.21
N ALA A 55 -1.27 -1.55 -8.37
CA ALA A 55 -1.22 -2.22 -9.65
C ALA A 55 -2.58 -2.85 -9.96
N LYS A 56 -2.93 -2.96 -11.25
CA LYS A 56 -4.17 -3.64 -11.67
C LYS A 56 -4.20 -5.12 -11.24
N SER A 57 -3.03 -5.77 -11.22
CA SER A 57 -2.84 -7.14 -10.77
C SER A 57 -1.48 -7.28 -10.09
N TYR A 58 -1.44 -8.11 -9.05
CA TYR A 58 -0.22 -8.54 -8.35
C TYR A 58 0.08 -10.03 -8.57
N GLY A 59 -0.70 -10.68 -9.43
CA GLY A 59 -0.42 -12.03 -9.89
C GLY A 59 0.62 -12.05 -11.01
N PRO A 60 1.04 -13.24 -11.46
CA PRO A 60 1.86 -13.36 -12.65
C PRO A 60 1.20 -12.59 -13.81
N ILE A 61 2.01 -11.82 -14.53
CA ILE A 61 1.58 -11.20 -15.77
C ILE A 61 1.30 -12.36 -16.72
N ALA A 62 0.02 -12.66 -16.96
CA ALA A 62 -0.33 -13.59 -18.02
C ALA A 62 0.16 -12.96 -19.35
N PRO A 63 0.84 -13.74 -20.21
CA PRO A 63 1.36 -13.25 -21.48
C PRO A 63 0.27 -12.73 -22.42
#